data_AF-A0A257JGG0-F1
#
_entry.id   AF-A0A257JGG0-F1
#
_cell.length_a   1.000
_cell.length_b   1.000
_cell.length_c   1.000
_cell.angle_alpha   90.00
_cell.angle_beta   90.00
_cell.angle_gamma   90.00
#
_symmetry.space_group_name_H-M   'P 1'
#
loop_
_entity.id
_entity.type
_entity.pdbx_description
1 polymer ?
#
loop_
_entity_poly.entity_id
_entity_poly.type
_entity_poly.pdbx_seq_one_letter_code
_entity_poly.pdbx_strand_id
1 'polypeptide(L)'
;MIITTHQVDEVEPILSHAIFIRDGAVTLDASMDVIAERFLAVDVLDNQKAEAEALRPLYGRSLLGRTTFVFDGVAPDRLKIFGEPRRVGLADLFVALAQ
;
A
#
# COMPACT_ATOMS: atom_id res chain seq x y z
N MET A 1 10.55 -1.20 22.18
CA MET A 1 9.12 -1.35 22.55
C MET A 1 8.48 -2.20 21.47
N ILE A 2 7.66 -3.18 21.84
CA ILE A 2 6.90 -4.01 20.89
C ILE A 2 5.43 -3.79 21.19
N ILE A 3 4.64 -3.51 20.15
CA ILE A 3 3.19 -3.32 20.23
C ILE A 3 2.54 -4.37 19.35
N THR A 4 1.56 -5.10 19.89
CA THR A 4 0.68 -6.00 19.14
C THR A 4 -0.75 -5.49 19.27
N THR A 5 -1.38 -5.12 18.16
CA THR A 5 -2.73 -4.54 18.16
C THR A 5 -3.47 -4.93 16.88
N HIS A 6 -4.80 -4.90 16.95
CA HIS A 6 -5.67 -4.95 15.78
C HIS A 6 -6.08 -3.55 15.32
N GLN A 7 -6.02 -2.55 16.20
CA GLN A 7 -6.26 -1.13 15.89
C GLN A 7 -4.91 -0.49 15.56
N VAL A 8 -4.57 -0.46 14.27
CA VAL A 8 -3.24 -0.02 13.79
C VAL A 8 -3.17 1.51 13.69
N ASP A 9 -4.26 2.16 13.28
CA ASP A 9 -4.30 3.60 13.00
C ASP A 9 -3.90 4.47 14.21
N GLU A 10 -4.21 4.01 15.43
CA GLU A 10 -3.88 4.74 16.66
C GLU A 10 -2.39 4.74 16.99
N VAL A 11 -1.65 3.70 16.57
CA VAL A 11 -0.25 3.51 16.91
C VAL A 11 0.68 3.84 15.75
N GLU A 12 0.21 3.83 14.51
CA GLU A 12 0.99 4.10 13.31
C GLU A 12 1.90 5.36 13.42
N PRO A 13 1.44 6.51 13.97
CA PRO A 13 2.28 7.71 14.07
C PRO A 13 3.51 7.58 14.99
N ILE A 14 3.53 6.58 15.89
CA ILE A 14 4.62 6.37 16.85
C ILE A 14 5.52 5.17 16.49
N LEU A 15 5.20 4.45 15.41
CA LEU A 15 5.99 3.31 14.98
C LEU A 15 7.23 3.77 14.21
N SER A 16 8.34 3.07 14.42
CA SER A 16 9.56 3.22 13.62
C SER A 16 9.73 2.06 12.63
N HIS A 17 9.08 0.93 12.88
CA HIS A 17 9.26 -0.31 12.16
C HIS A 17 8.00 -1.16 12.24
N ALA A 18 7.69 -1.90 11.18
CA ALA A 18 6.56 -2.82 11.14
C ALA A 18 7.01 -4.21 10.66
N ILE A 19 6.45 -5.24 11.31
CA ILE A 19 6.58 -6.63 10.89
C ILE A 19 5.17 -7.19 10.70
N PHE A 20 4.86 -7.69 9.51
CA PHE A 20 3.62 -8.42 9.25
C PHE A 20 3.91 -9.91 9.23
N ILE A 21 3.06 -10.66 9.94
CA ILE A 21 3.15 -12.12 10.05
C ILE A 21 1.80 -12.70 9.59
N ARG A 22 1.86 -13.66 8.67
CA ARG A 22 0.70 -14.40 8.15
C ARG A 22 1.06 -15.86 8.01
N ASP A 23 0.19 -16.76 8.48
CA ASP A 23 0.35 -18.21 8.38
C ASP A 23 1.73 -18.71 8.85
N GLY A 24 2.29 -18.06 9.87
CA GLY A 24 3.61 -18.39 10.43
C GLY A 24 4.81 -17.86 9.66
N ALA A 25 4.60 -17.09 8.58
CA ALA A 25 5.65 -16.47 7.78
C ALA A 25 5.65 -14.94 7.93
N VAL A 26 6.86 -14.35 7.89
CA VAL A 26 7.03 -12.90 7.82
C VAL A 26 6.80 -12.45 6.39
N THR A 27 5.77 -11.62 6.18
CA THR A 27 5.39 -11.08 4.85
C THR A 27 5.86 -9.64 4.64
N LEU A 28 6.16 -8.93 5.73
CA LEU A 28 6.78 -7.61 5.72
C LEU A 28 7.70 -7.49 6.93
N ASP A 29 8.89 -6.93 6.74
CA ASP A 29 9.83 -6.56 7.81
C ASP A 29 10.60 -5.34 7.31
N ALA A 30 10.18 -4.15 7.72
CA ALA A 30 10.73 -2.90 7.20
C ALA A 30 10.49 -1.71 8.15
N SER A 31 11.36 -0.70 8.05
CA SER A 31 11.16 0.58 8.72
C SER A 31 9.98 1.34 8.09
N MET A 32 9.38 2.26 8.84
CA MET A 32 8.28 3.09 8.33
C MET A 32 8.70 3.94 7.12
N ASP A 33 9.95 4.39 7.07
CA ASP A 33 10.48 5.13 5.92
C ASP A 33 10.54 4.27 4.66
N VAL A 34 11.04 3.03 4.76
CA VAL A 34 11.07 2.08 3.65
C VAL A 34 9.66 1.73 3.19
N ILE A 35 8.73 1.54 4.12
CA ILE A 35 7.32 1.26 3.80
C ILE A 35 6.72 2.43 3.02
N ALA A 36 6.95 3.67 3.47
CA ALA A 36 6.41 4.87 2.84
C ALA A 36 6.96 5.12 1.42
N GLU A 37 8.18 4.69 1.12
CA GLU A 37 8.79 4.79 -0.21
C GLU A 37 8.40 3.62 -1.13
N ARG A 38 8.31 2.41 -0.57
CA ARG A 38 8.07 1.18 -1.32
C ARG A 38 6.61 1.02 -1.73
N PHE A 39 5.67 1.34 -0.83
CA PHE A 39 4.25 1.11 -1.07
C PHE A 39 3.53 2.42 -1.35
N LEU A 40 3.01 2.53 -2.56
CA LEU A 40 2.33 3.74 -3.03
C LEU A 40 0.95 3.39 -3.56
N ALA A 41 -0.02 4.23 -3.22
CA ALA A 41 -1.35 4.20 -3.80
C ALA A 41 -1.54 5.31 -4.82
N VAL A 42 -2.34 5.06 -5.86
CA VAL A 42 -2.79 6.10 -6.80
C VAL A 42 -4.22 5.82 -7.23
N ASP A 43 -5.01 6.88 -7.39
CA ASP A 43 -6.40 6.79 -7.86
C ASP A 43 -6.46 6.93 -9.38
N VAL A 44 -6.77 5.84 -10.05
CA VAL A 44 -6.78 5.72 -11.50
C VAL A 44 -8.21 5.86 -12.03
N LEU A 45 -8.38 6.58 -13.14
CA LEU A 45 -9.65 6.67 -13.85
C LEU A 45 -9.94 5.37 -14.61
N ASP A 46 -11.21 5.02 -14.80
CA ASP A 46 -11.60 3.77 -15.48
C ASP A 46 -10.99 3.60 -16.89
N ASN A 47 -10.77 4.70 -17.61
CA ASN A 47 -10.16 4.68 -18.94
C ASN A 47 -8.65 4.39 -18.94
N GLN A 48 -7.97 4.50 -17.79
CA GLN A 48 -6.55 4.19 -17.62
C GLN A 48 -6.32 2.92 -16.80
N LYS A 49 -7.41 2.24 -16.38
CA LYS A 49 -7.37 1.08 -15.50
C LYS A 49 -6.48 -0.06 -16.04
N ALA A 50 -6.64 -0.41 -17.31
CA ALA A 50 -5.88 -1.49 -17.93
C ALA A 50 -4.36 -1.22 -17.96
N GLU A 51 -3.96 0.04 -18.14
CA GLU A 51 -2.55 0.44 -18.13
C GLU A 51 -1.96 0.36 -16.70
N ALA A 52 -2.74 0.76 -15.69
CA ALA A 52 -2.33 0.61 -14.29
C ALA A 52 -2.25 -0.87 -13.86
N GLU A 53 -3.18 -1.72 -14.30
CA GLU A 53 -3.15 -3.16 -14.05
C GLU A 53 -1.92 -3.85 -14.65
N ALA A 54 -1.42 -3.36 -15.78
CA ALA A 54 -0.18 -3.86 -16.40
C ALA A 54 1.07 -3.61 -15.51
N LEU A 55 1.00 -2.68 -14.56
CA LEU A 55 2.05 -2.47 -13.55
C LEU A 55 1.97 -3.45 -12.38
N ARG A 56 1.00 -4.37 -12.38
CA ARG A 56 0.78 -5.42 -11.37
C ARG A 56 0.61 -4.84 -9.95
N PRO A 57 -0.50 -4.13 -9.69
CA PRO A 57 -0.81 -3.67 -8.33
C PRO A 57 -0.97 -4.86 -7.39
N LEU A 58 -0.62 -4.66 -6.11
CA LEU A 58 -0.90 -5.61 -5.03
C LEU A 58 -2.41 -5.70 -4.75
N TYR A 59 -3.09 -4.56 -4.84
CA TYR A 59 -4.49 -4.45 -4.47
C TYR A 59 -5.17 -3.35 -5.28
N GLY A 60 -6.45 -3.54 -5.58
CA GLY A 60 -7.28 -2.58 -6.30
C GLY A 60 -8.68 -2.51 -5.69
N ARG A 61 -9.17 -1.29 -5.43
CA ARG A 61 -10.54 -1.04 -4.98
C ARG A 61 -11.21 -0.01 -5.89
N SER A 62 -12.27 -0.43 -6.58
CA SER A 62 -13.06 0.45 -7.44
C SER A 62 -14.18 1.13 -6.64
N LEU A 63 -14.32 2.45 -6.81
CA LEU A 63 -15.40 3.26 -6.25
C LEU A 63 -15.75 4.39 -7.24
N LEU A 64 -17.02 4.43 -7.67
CA LEU A 64 -17.62 5.53 -8.46
C LEU A 64 -16.71 6.08 -9.59
N GLY A 65 -16.38 5.24 -10.58
CA GLY A 65 -15.64 5.66 -11.77
C GLY A 65 -14.13 5.84 -11.58
N ARG A 66 -13.61 5.48 -10.39
CA ARG A 66 -12.18 5.44 -10.10
C ARG A 66 -11.81 4.12 -9.45
N THR A 67 -10.56 3.72 -9.62
CA THR A 67 -9.96 2.59 -8.93
C THR A 67 -8.71 3.05 -8.21
N THR A 68 -8.67 2.90 -6.88
CA THR A 68 -7.44 3.05 -6.11
C THR A 68 -6.64 1.77 -6.27
N PHE A 69 -5.41 1.88 -6.76
CA PHE A 69 -4.45 0.79 -6.79
C PHE A 69 -3.33 1.02 -5.79
N VAL A 70 -2.89 -0.05 -5.12
CA VAL A 70 -1.69 -0.08 -4.27
C VAL A 70 -0.60 -0.85 -5.01
N PHE A 71 0.60 -0.29 -5.07
CA PHE A 71 1.75 -0.85 -5.75
C PHE A 71 2.90 -1.12 -4.79
N ASP A 72 3.71 -2.12 -5.12
CA ASP A 72 4.96 -2.45 -4.44
C ASP A 72 6.16 -2.14 -5.34
N GLY A 73 6.99 -1.18 -4.94
CA GLY A 73 8.27 -0.87 -5.59
C GLY A 73 8.16 -0.18 -6.94
N VAL A 74 6.97 0.30 -7.33
CA VAL A 74 6.79 1.07 -8.57
C VAL A 74 7.23 2.51 -8.34
N ALA A 75 8.14 3.00 -9.20
CA ALA A 75 8.67 4.36 -9.08
C ALA A 75 7.57 5.43 -9.12
N PRO A 76 7.62 6.47 -8.26
CA PRO A 76 6.59 7.51 -8.20
C PRO A 76 6.29 8.15 -9.56
N ASP A 77 7.33 8.39 -10.37
CA ASP A 77 7.17 9.03 -11.68
C ASP A 77 6.38 8.17 -12.68
N ARG A 78 6.41 6.84 -12.53
CA ARG A 78 5.57 5.92 -13.31
C ARG A 78 4.11 5.95 -12.88
N LEU A 79 3.83 6.31 -11.63
CA LEU A 79 2.47 6.38 -11.09
C LEU A 79 1.83 7.75 -11.35
N LYS A 80 2.63 8.82 -11.43
CA LYS A 80 2.19 10.20 -11.76
C LYS A 80 1.40 10.32 -13.06
N ILE A 81 1.54 9.37 -13.99
CA ILE A 81 0.76 9.34 -15.24
C ILE A 81 -0.74 9.09 -15.00
N PHE A 82 -1.10 8.48 -13.87
CA PHE A 82 -2.49 8.20 -13.49
C PHE A 82 -3.05 9.21 -12.50
N GLY A 83 -2.19 9.77 -11.65
CA GLY A 83 -2.55 10.70 -10.59
C GLY A 83 -1.43 10.85 -9.57
N GLU A 84 -1.65 11.64 -8.52
CA GLU A 84 -0.62 11.85 -7.49
C GLU A 84 -0.44 10.60 -6.62
N PRO A 85 0.77 10.00 -6.56
CA PRO A 85 1.04 8.87 -5.70
C PRO A 85 1.03 9.29 -4.23
N ARG A 86 0.41 8.49 -3.37
CA ARG A 86 0.32 8.74 -1.93
C ARG A 86 0.81 7.56 -1.12
N ARG A 87 1.27 7.84 0.10
CA ARG A 87 1.62 6.81 1.08
C ARG A 87 0.39 5.97 1.43
N VAL A 88 0.61 4.68 1.67
CA VAL A 88 -0.41 3.74 2.10
C VAL A 88 -0.36 3.63 3.62
N GLY A 89 -1.51 3.73 4.29
CA GLY A 89 -1.61 3.48 5.73
C GLY A 89 -1.38 2.00 6.05
N LEU A 90 -0.90 1.69 7.25
CA LEU A 90 -0.56 0.30 7.60
C LEU A 90 -1.77 -0.64 7.58
N ALA A 91 -2.96 -0.15 7.96
CA ALA A 91 -4.19 -0.94 7.89
C ALA A 91 -4.52 -1.36 6.44
N ASP A 92 -4.49 -0.41 5.50
CA ASP A 92 -4.72 -0.68 4.08
C ASP A 92 -3.62 -1.59 3.50
N LEU A 93 -2.36 -1.37 3.90
CA LEU A 93 -1.23 -2.19 3.47
C LEU A 93 -1.35 -3.64 3.97
N PHE A 94 -1.82 -3.84 5.20
CA PHE A 94 -2.07 -5.17 5.75
C PHE A 94 -3.10 -5.93 4.92
N VAL A 95 -4.18 -5.27 4.50
CA VAL A 95 -5.19 -5.86 3.60
C VAL A 95 -4.62 -6.12 2.21
N ALA A 96 -3.79 -5.21 1.67
CA ALA A 96 -3.18 -5.38 0.36
C ALA A 96 -2.20 -6.58 0.32
N LEU A 97 -1.44 -6.80 1.38
CA LEU A 97 -0.54 -7.95 1.54
C LEU A 97 -1.26 -9.21 2.05
N ALA A 98 -2.57 -9.14 2.27
CA ALA A 98 -3.39 -10.26 2.73
C ALA A 98 -3.98 -11.13 1.62
N GLN A 99 -3.92 -10.67 0.37
CA GLN A 99 -4.46 -11.33 -0.80
C GLN A 99 -3.58 -12.49 -1.25
#